data_AF-A0A928VB96-F1
#
_entry.id   AF-A0A928VB96-F1
#
_cell.length_a   1.000
_cell.length_b   1.000
_cell.length_c   1.000
_cell.angle_alpha   90.00
_cell.angle_beta   90.00
_cell.angle_gamma   90.00
#
_symmetry.space_group_name_H-M   'P 1'
#
loop_
_entity.id
_entity.type
_entity.pdbx_description
1 polymer ?
#
loop_
_entity_poly.entity_id
_entity_poly.type
_entity_poly.pdbx_seq_one_letter_code
_entity_poly.pdbx_strand_id
1 'polypeptide(L)'
;PALSNAIDRPCVSVMRRYPKLEKVEYALRRLPEPERRLALIAKAGEIYQSPPFVFQVYGATPETTAKVLARLTDRGHVPEALRLAHLIASAVMNGESGRQA
;
A
#
# COMPACT_ATOMS: atom_id res chain seq x y z
N PRO A 1 -3.20 -11.04 4.67
CA PRO A 1 -2.91 -12.49 4.72
C PRO A 1 -3.20 -13.24 3.41
N ALA A 2 -4.44 -13.22 2.89
CA ALA A 2 -4.86 -14.12 1.80
C ALA A 2 -3.96 -14.07 0.56
N LEU A 3 -3.60 -12.86 0.10
CA LEU A 3 -2.71 -12.71 -1.07
C LEU A 3 -1.34 -13.35 -0.82
N SER A 4 -0.71 -13.04 0.32
CA SER A 4 0.61 -13.56 0.68
C SER A 4 0.65 -15.08 0.70
N ASN A 5 -0.39 -15.70 1.27
CA ASN A 5 -0.52 -17.16 1.29
C ASN A 5 -0.72 -17.75 -0.10
N ALA A 6 -1.49 -17.08 -0.96
CA ALA A 6 -1.80 -17.59 -2.30
C ALA A 6 -0.58 -17.60 -3.23
N ILE A 7 0.35 -16.65 -3.05
CA ILE A 7 1.55 -16.52 -3.89
C ILE A 7 2.83 -17.01 -3.20
N ASP A 8 2.73 -17.51 -1.97
CA ASP A 8 3.85 -17.92 -1.10
C ASP A 8 4.98 -16.87 -1.00
N ARG A 9 4.59 -15.59 -0.87
CA ARG A 9 5.53 -14.46 -0.78
C ARG A 9 5.03 -13.38 0.17
N PRO A 10 5.93 -12.60 0.79
CA PRO A 10 5.55 -11.43 1.58
C PRO A 10 4.77 -10.42 0.72
N CYS A 11 3.78 -9.78 1.34
CA CYS A 11 3.00 -8.71 0.71
C CYS A 11 3.16 -7.42 1.50
N VAL A 12 3.50 -6.34 0.81
CA VAL A 12 3.74 -5.02 1.40
C VAL A 12 2.80 -4.01 0.75
N SER A 13 2.03 -3.30 1.56
CA SER A 13 1.26 -2.13 1.12
C SER A 13 2.04 -0.88 1.49
N VAL A 14 2.34 -0.01 0.52
CA VAL A 14 3.10 1.23 0.73
C VAL A 14 2.18 2.43 0.55
N MET A 15 2.26 3.38 1.47
CA MET A 15 1.44 4.59 1.50
C MET A 15 2.35 5.83 1.50
N ARG A 16 1.93 6.90 0.81
CA ARG A 16 2.68 8.17 0.81
C ARG A 16 2.70 8.86 2.17
N ARG A 17 1.65 8.67 2.96
CA ARG A 17 1.42 9.32 4.26
C ARG A 17 0.63 8.38 5.15
N TYR A 18 0.70 8.60 6.45
CA TYR A 18 -0.13 7.86 7.40
C TYR A 18 -1.62 8.06 7.07
N PRO A 19 -2.40 6.97 6.90
CA PRO A 19 -3.80 7.08 6.55
C PRO A 19 -4.60 7.67 7.70
N LYS A 20 -5.56 8.56 7.39
CA LYS A 20 -6.50 9.08 8.37
C LYS A 20 -7.57 8.01 8.64
N LEU A 21 -7.29 7.07 9.55
CA LEU A 21 -8.12 5.88 9.79
C LEU A 21 -9.59 6.22 10.09
N GLU A 22 -9.86 7.27 10.86
CA GLU A 22 -11.22 7.76 11.10
C GLU A 22 -11.97 8.13 9.81
N LYS A 23 -11.27 8.78 8.86
CA LYS A 23 -11.85 9.14 7.56
C LYS A 23 -12.07 7.91 6.68
N VAL A 24 -11.17 6.92 6.76
CA VAL A 24 -11.32 5.64 6.07
C VAL A 24 -12.55 4.91 6.59
N GLU A 25 -12.69 4.79 7.91
CA GLU A 25 -13.85 4.16 8.55
C GLU A 25 -15.15 4.88 8.18
N TYR A 26 -15.17 6.22 8.29
CA TYR A 26 -16.32 7.03 7.91
C TYR A 26 -16.75 6.80 6.45
N ALA A 27 -15.79 6.73 5.52
CA ALA A 27 -16.06 6.45 4.11
C ALA A 27 -16.57 5.02 3.91
N LEU A 28 -15.97 4.03 4.58
CA LEU A 28 -16.38 2.64 4.47
C LEU A 28 -17.80 2.40 4.96
N ARG A 29 -18.24 3.07 6.03
CA ARG A 29 -19.62 2.98 6.57
C ARG A 29 -20.70 3.42 5.57
N ARG A 30 -20.32 4.08 4.48
CA ARG A 30 -21.23 4.52 3.39
C ARG A 30 -21.24 3.60 2.18
N LEU A 31 -20.42 2.55 2.19
CA LEU A 31 -20.35 1.56 1.12
C LEU A 31 -21.16 0.31 1.51
N PRO A 32 -21.58 -0.51 0.53
CA PRO A 32 -22.16 -1.81 0.80
C PRO A 32 -21.20 -2.70 1.61
N GLU A 33 -21.78 -3.46 2.55
CA GLU A 33 -21.07 -4.39 3.45
C GLU A 33 -19.96 -3.72 4.29
N PRO A 34 -20.27 -2.65 5.05
CA PRO A 34 -19.25 -1.86 5.74
C PRO A 34 -18.50 -2.68 6.81
N GLU A 35 -19.17 -3.56 7.54
CA GLU A 35 -18.57 -4.41 8.57
C GLU A 35 -17.54 -5.37 7.96
N ARG A 36 -17.88 -5.97 6.81
CA ARG A 36 -16.98 -6.86 6.08
C ARG A 36 -15.73 -6.11 5.61
N ARG A 37 -15.90 -4.89 5.08
CA ARG A 37 -14.78 -4.05 4.61
C ARG A 37 -13.88 -3.60 5.76
N LEU A 38 -14.45 -3.20 6.89
CA LEU A 38 -13.70 -2.85 8.10
C LEU A 38 -12.91 -4.05 8.64
N ALA A 39 -13.54 -5.23 8.70
CA ALA A 39 -12.87 -6.46 9.10
C ALA A 39 -11.71 -6.83 8.15
N LEU A 40 -11.84 -6.55 6.84
CA LEU A 40 -10.75 -6.76 5.88
C LEU A 40 -9.59 -5.77 6.10
N ILE A 41 -9.87 -4.50 6.35
CA ILE A 41 -8.81 -3.51 6.66
C ILE A 41 -8.09 -3.89 7.96
N ALA A 42 -8.81 -4.31 9.00
CA ALA A 42 -8.20 -4.73 10.26
C ALA A 42 -7.21 -5.91 10.06
N LYS A 43 -7.50 -6.83 9.13
CA LYS A 43 -6.61 -7.95 8.77
C LYS A 43 -5.32 -7.52 8.06
N ALA A 44 -5.20 -6.27 7.61
CA ALA A 44 -3.95 -5.75 7.05
C ALA A 44 -2.88 -5.54 8.12
N GLY A 45 -3.27 -5.48 9.40
CA GLY A 45 -2.35 -5.41 10.53
C GLY A 45 -1.86 -3.99 10.81
N GLU A 46 -0.80 -3.92 11.63
CA GLU A 46 -0.20 -2.68 12.07
C GLU A 46 0.41 -1.87 10.91
N ILE A 47 0.28 -0.55 11.00
CA ILE A 47 0.89 0.40 10.07
C ILE A 47 2.22 0.84 10.66
N TYR A 48 3.30 0.48 9.98
CA TYR A 48 4.66 0.87 10.34
C TYR A 48 5.05 2.17 9.65
N GLN A 49 5.85 2.97 10.36
CA GLN A 49 6.44 4.18 9.82
C GLN A 49 7.97 4.10 9.98
N SER A 50 8.67 4.08 8.85
CA SER A 50 10.12 4.10 8.76
C SER A 50 10.48 5.12 7.68
N PRO A 51 10.73 6.39 8.04
CA PRO A 51 10.90 7.46 7.06
C PRO A 51 11.91 7.10 5.96
N PRO A 52 11.57 7.33 4.67
CA PRO A 52 10.40 8.07 4.18
C PRO A 52 9.12 7.23 4.00
N PHE A 53 9.10 5.96 4.38
CA PHE A 53 8.03 5.02 4.08
C PHE A 53 7.00 4.90 5.20
N VAL A 54 5.73 4.80 4.80
CA VAL A 54 4.64 4.30 5.63
C VAL A 54 4.11 3.03 4.97
N PHE A 55 4.05 1.92 5.70
CA PHE A 55 3.69 0.63 5.10
C PHE A 55 3.03 -0.33 6.07
N GLN A 56 2.36 -1.34 5.52
CA GLN A 56 1.92 -2.53 6.22
C GLN A 56 2.57 -3.73 5.56
N VAL A 57 2.89 -4.77 6.34
CA VAL A 57 3.49 -5.99 5.80
C VAL A 57 2.89 -7.24 6.42
N TYR A 58 2.72 -8.26 5.58
CA TYR A 58 2.40 -9.61 6.00
C TYR A 58 3.40 -10.59 5.37
N GLY A 59 3.87 -11.57 6.14
CA GLY A 59 4.85 -12.57 5.68
C GLY A 59 6.32 -12.13 5.75
N ALA A 60 6.62 -10.96 6.32
CA ALA A 60 7.97 -10.49 6.62
C ALA A 60 7.98 -9.54 7.83
N THR A 61 9.16 -9.30 8.41
CA THR A 61 9.30 -8.35 9.51
C THR A 61 9.33 -6.90 9.01
N PRO A 62 8.86 -5.92 9.80
CA PRO A 62 8.90 -4.52 9.42
C PRO A 62 10.32 -4.00 9.20
N GLU A 63 11.32 -4.46 9.96
CA GLU A 63 12.71 -4.03 9.83
C GLU A 63 13.32 -4.50 8.49
N THR A 64 13.06 -5.74 8.11
CA THR A 64 13.49 -6.29 6.81
C THR A 64 12.79 -5.55 5.68
N THR A 65 11.49 -5.30 5.84
CA THR A 65 10.67 -4.62 4.83
C THR A 65 11.16 -3.19 4.59
N ALA A 66 11.48 -2.43 5.63
CA ALA A 66 12.02 -1.08 5.50
C ALA A 66 13.33 -1.06 4.68
N LYS A 67 14.25 -2.01 4.95
CA LYS A 67 15.50 -2.16 4.17
C LYS A 67 15.24 -2.50 2.71
N VAL A 68 14.27 -3.38 2.45
CA VAL A 68 13.87 -3.77 1.09
C VAL A 68 13.25 -2.57 0.35
N LEU A 69 12.35 -1.83 0.98
CA LEU A 69 11.73 -0.64 0.38
C LEU A 69 12.78 0.40 -0.01
N ALA A 70 13.78 0.65 0.85
CA ALA A 70 14.88 1.54 0.53
C ALA A 70 15.70 1.04 -0.67
N ARG A 71 15.96 -0.26 -0.79
CA ARG A 71 16.70 -0.84 -1.94
C ARG A 71 15.91 -0.85 -3.24
N LEU A 72 14.58 -0.96 -3.16
CA LEU A 72 13.68 -0.99 -4.31
C LEU A 72 13.26 0.41 -4.78
N THR A 73 13.71 1.47 -4.10
CA THR A 73 13.40 2.87 -4.43
C THR A 73 14.68 3.55 -4.89
N ASP A 74 14.72 3.99 -6.14
CA ASP A 74 15.85 4.75 -6.72
C ASP A 74 15.61 6.25 -6.54
N ARG A 75 14.40 6.74 -6.86
CA ARG A 75 14.05 8.17 -6.74
C ARG A 75 12.75 8.40 -6.00
N GLY A 76 12.78 9.38 -5.10
CA GLY A 76 11.61 9.75 -4.30
C GLY A 76 11.33 8.72 -3.21
N HIS A 77 10.05 8.47 -2.93
CA HIS A 77 9.61 7.66 -1.77
C HIS A 77 8.66 6.51 -2.18
N VAL A 78 8.69 6.10 -3.45
CA VAL A 78 7.83 5.05 -4.00
C VAL A 78 8.71 4.02 -4.70
N PRO A 79 8.62 2.72 -4.37
CA PRO A 79 9.37 1.68 -5.06
C PRO A 79 9.19 1.73 -6.58
N GLU A 80 10.28 1.49 -7.31
CA GLU A 80 10.35 1.72 -8.75
C GLU A 80 9.29 0.93 -9.53
N ALA A 81 9.01 -0.31 -9.12
CA ALA A 81 7.96 -1.13 -9.73
C ALA A 81 6.56 -0.53 -9.53
N LEU A 82 6.26 0.06 -8.37
CA LEU A 82 4.98 0.73 -8.10
C LEU A 82 4.86 2.04 -8.90
N ARG A 83 5.97 2.78 -9.04
CA ARG A 83 6.03 3.99 -9.86
C ARG A 83 5.74 3.67 -11.33
N LEU A 84 6.35 2.63 -11.89
CA LEU A 84 6.09 2.18 -13.25
C LEU A 84 4.64 1.70 -13.43
N ALA A 85 4.12 0.91 -12.50
CA ALA A 85 2.72 0.47 -12.55
C ALA A 85 1.74 1.65 -12.58
N HIS A 86 1.98 2.68 -11.76
CA HIS A 86 1.15 3.89 -11.75
C HIS A 86 1.22 4.67 -13.07
N LEU A 87 2.40 4.80 -13.67
CA LEU A 87 2.58 5.47 -14.97
C LEU A 87 1.83 4.73 -16.08
N ILE A 88 1.96 3.40 -16.14
CA ILE A 88 1.27 2.56 -17.12
C ILE A 88 -0.25 2.66 -16.93
N ALA A 89 -0.74 2.49 -15.70
CA ALA A 89 -2.17 2.57 -15.42
C ALA A 89 -2.75 3.95 -15.77
N SER A 90 -2.04 5.03 -15.48
CA SER A 90 -2.47 6.39 -15.81
C SER A 90 -2.51 6.62 -17.32
N ALA A 91 -1.49 6.16 -18.05
CA ALA A 91 -1.47 6.25 -19.51
C ALA A 91 -2.60 5.45 -20.16
N VAL A 92 -2.89 4.25 -19.65
CA VAL A 92 -4.01 3.41 -20.13
C VAL A 92 -5.36 4.06 -19.88
N MET A 93 -5.58 4.66 -18.70
CA MET A 93 -6.87 5.23 -18.33
C MET A 93 -7.13 6.62 -18.92
N ASN A 94 -6.09 7.46 -19.03
CA ASN A 94 -6.24 8.88 -19.36
C ASN A 94 -5.60 9.25 -20.70
N GLY A 95 -4.91 8.33 -21.38
CA GLY A 95 -4.14 8.61 -22.60
C GLY A 95 -2.77 9.27 -22.35
N GLU A 96 -2.50 9.71 -21.12
CA GLU A 96 -1.28 10.42 -20.74
C GLU A 96 -0.90 10.14 -19.27
N SER A 97 0.39 10.22 -18.98
CA SER A 97 0.90 10.10 -17.62
C SER A 97 0.87 11.46 -16.91
N GLY A 98 0.07 11.58 -15.85
CA GLY A 98 0.05 12.76 -14.97
C GLY A 98 1.08 12.71 -13.84
N ARG A 99 1.24 13.82 -13.10
CA ARG A 99 2.22 13.98 -12.01
C ARG A 99 1.76 13.41 -10.65
N GLN A 100 0.76 12.53 -10.64
CA GLN A 100 0.05 12.13 -9.41
C GLN A 100 0.73 11.01 -8.61
N ALA A 101 2.02 10.70 -8.87
CA ALA A 101 2.80 9.59 -8.28
C ALA A 101 3.47 9.90 -6.93
#